data_AF-A0A383D0C4-F1
#
_entry.id   AF-A0A383D0C4-F1
#
_cell.length_a   1.000
_cell.length_b   1.000
_cell.length_c   1.000
_cell.angle_alpha   90.00
_cell.angle_beta   90.00
_cell.angle_gamma   90.00
#
_symmetry.space_group_name_H-M   'P 1'
#
loop_
_entity.id
_entity.type
_entity.pdbx_description
1 polymer ?
#
loop_
_entity_poly.entity_id
_entity_poly.type
_entity_poly.pdbx_seq_one_letter_code
_entity_poly.pdbx_strand_id
1 'polypeptide(L)'
;PVTTAAATINRFCSSGLQAISTAAHRVTVDGVPVALAGGLESISLVQNDNQNSFRSHEDWLDENKPELYLPMIDTAEVVAKRYNINRETQDEYGLQSQLRTAAGQQAGRFDDEIVPMTTTKIAFDKKTGESWEEEVTLEHDEGNRPTTTLDGLAGLDPVRGEEHCITAGNASQLSDGASACIIMDSKLAEKRGLQPLGIYRGLAVAGCEPDEMGIGPAFAVPRLLERHNLKIDDIDLW
;
A
#
# COMPACT_ATOMS: atom_id res chain seq x y z
N PRO A 1 -17.37 -3.68 -20.45
CA PRO A 1 -16.69 -2.93 -21.53
C PRO A 1 -16.51 -3.81 -22.79
N VAL A 2 -17.12 -3.43 -23.93
CA VAL A 2 -17.04 -4.21 -25.17
C VAL A 2 -15.79 -3.87 -26.01
N THR A 3 -15.24 -2.67 -25.85
CA THR A 3 -14.10 -2.16 -26.65
C THR A 3 -12.86 -1.76 -25.84
N THR A 4 -12.96 -1.66 -24.52
CA THR A 4 -11.83 -1.32 -23.64
C THR A 4 -11.28 -2.60 -23.01
N ALA A 5 -10.06 -2.98 -23.40
CA ALA A 5 -9.36 -4.11 -22.81
C ALA A 5 -8.76 -3.75 -21.45
N ALA A 6 -8.61 -4.74 -20.58
CA ALA A 6 -7.97 -4.61 -19.27
C ALA A 6 -7.05 -5.81 -19.01
N ALA A 7 -6.06 -5.60 -18.15
CA ALA A 7 -5.20 -6.64 -17.61
C ALA A 7 -4.94 -6.36 -16.13
N THR A 8 -4.75 -7.41 -15.35
CA THR A 8 -4.29 -7.31 -13.97
C THR A 8 -2.78 -7.56 -13.91
N ILE A 9 -2.11 -6.91 -12.97
CA ILE A 9 -0.68 -7.04 -12.76
C ILE A 9 -0.48 -7.39 -11.29
N ASN A 10 0.35 -8.40 -11.03
CA ASN A 10 0.79 -8.74 -9.69
C ASN A 10 2.30 -8.54 -9.57
N ARG A 11 2.69 -7.63 -8.68
CA ARG A 11 4.05 -7.45 -8.16
C ARG A 11 3.96 -7.15 -6.65
N PHE A 12 3.16 -7.96 -5.93
CA PHE A 12 2.90 -7.83 -4.50
C PHE A 12 2.50 -6.38 -4.12
N CYS A 13 3.04 -5.82 -3.05
CA CYS A 13 2.73 -4.48 -2.54
C CYS A 13 2.91 -3.36 -3.58
N SER A 14 3.70 -3.59 -4.64
CA SER A 14 3.97 -2.59 -5.69
C SER A 14 3.04 -2.68 -6.90
N SER A 15 2.03 -3.55 -6.89
CA SER A 15 1.16 -3.83 -8.05
C SER A 15 0.49 -2.58 -8.61
N GLY A 16 -0.02 -1.69 -7.75
CA GLY A 16 -0.65 -0.43 -8.19
C GLY A 16 0.32 0.50 -8.92
N LEU A 17 1.51 0.72 -8.36
CA LEU A 17 2.57 1.51 -9.01
C LEU A 17 3.06 0.86 -10.31
N GLN A 18 3.15 -0.47 -10.35
CA GLN A 18 3.51 -1.20 -11.57
C GLN A 18 2.44 -1.05 -12.65
N ALA A 19 1.15 -1.02 -12.29
CA ALA A 19 0.06 -0.77 -13.24
C ALA A 19 0.16 0.63 -13.84
N ILE A 20 0.40 1.65 -13.00
CA ILE A 20 0.62 3.05 -13.45
C ILE A 20 1.81 3.11 -14.42
N SER A 21 2.94 2.50 -14.07
CA SER A 21 4.14 2.45 -14.91
C SER A 21 3.89 1.76 -16.26
N THR A 22 3.14 0.65 -16.24
CA THR A 22 2.79 -0.09 -17.46
C THR A 22 1.89 0.73 -18.36
N ALA A 23 0.88 1.42 -17.80
CA ALA A 23 0.02 2.31 -18.55
C ALA A 23 0.78 3.53 -19.11
N ALA A 24 1.71 4.12 -18.34
CA ALA A 24 2.57 5.17 -18.84
C ALA A 24 3.41 4.69 -20.03
N HIS A 25 4.01 3.50 -19.96
CA HIS A 25 4.75 2.92 -21.07
C HIS A 25 3.87 2.69 -22.31
N ARG A 26 2.63 2.19 -22.14
CA ARG A 26 1.66 2.06 -23.23
C ARG A 26 1.34 3.39 -23.90
N VAL A 27 1.22 4.46 -23.12
CA VAL A 27 0.98 5.81 -23.66
C VAL A 27 2.21 6.33 -24.41
N THR A 28 3.39 6.25 -23.80
CA THR A 28 4.61 6.87 -24.34
C THR A 28 5.24 6.09 -25.49
N VAL A 29 5.13 4.77 -25.50
CA VAL A 29 5.82 3.89 -26.47
C VAL A 29 4.85 3.31 -27.50
N ASP A 30 3.73 2.75 -27.04
CA ASP A 30 2.79 2.06 -27.94
C ASP A 30 1.78 3.04 -28.60
N GLY A 31 1.76 4.30 -28.18
CA GLY A 31 0.87 5.33 -28.72
C GLY A 31 -0.59 5.19 -28.27
N VAL A 32 -0.84 4.49 -27.15
CA VAL A 32 -2.17 4.45 -26.54
C VAL A 32 -2.56 5.86 -26.08
N PRO A 33 -3.66 6.45 -26.55
CA PRO A 33 -3.94 7.87 -26.29
C PRO A 33 -4.29 8.16 -24.83
N VAL A 34 -4.99 7.22 -24.18
CA VAL A 34 -5.48 7.33 -22.79
C VAL A 34 -5.51 5.92 -22.19
N ALA A 35 -5.04 5.78 -20.95
CA ALA A 35 -5.11 4.56 -20.18
C ALA A 35 -5.59 4.86 -18.75
N LEU A 36 -6.35 3.93 -18.16
CA LEU A 36 -6.65 3.93 -16.72
C LEU A 36 -5.74 2.91 -16.05
N ALA A 37 -5.14 3.29 -14.92
CA ALA A 37 -4.29 2.41 -14.13
C ALA A 37 -4.50 2.68 -12.64
N GLY A 38 -4.26 1.67 -11.81
CA GLY A 38 -4.57 1.76 -10.40
C GLY A 38 -4.27 0.47 -9.64
N GLY A 39 -4.77 0.40 -8.42
CA GLY A 39 -4.72 -0.78 -7.55
C GLY A 39 -6.08 -1.06 -6.93
N LEU A 40 -6.31 -2.32 -6.60
CA LEU A 40 -7.48 -2.78 -5.88
C LEU A 40 -7.02 -3.91 -4.97
N GLU A 41 -7.45 -3.88 -3.72
CA GLU A 41 -7.35 -5.01 -2.81
C GLU A 41 -8.62 -5.12 -1.99
N SER A 42 -9.05 -6.36 -1.73
CA SER A 42 -10.12 -6.63 -0.78
C SER A 42 -9.68 -7.81 0.09
N ILE A 43 -8.87 -7.47 1.10
CA ILE A 43 -8.33 -8.42 2.07
C ILE A 43 -9.46 -9.20 2.74
N SER A 44 -10.57 -8.53 3.07
CA SER A 44 -11.75 -9.20 3.67
C SER A 44 -12.30 -10.33 2.80
N LEU A 45 -12.19 -10.24 1.48
CA LEU A 45 -12.70 -11.24 0.54
C LEU A 45 -11.66 -12.28 0.12
N VAL A 46 -10.36 -11.99 0.25
CA VAL A 46 -9.29 -12.87 -0.30
C VAL A 46 -8.39 -13.51 0.76
N GLN A 47 -8.28 -12.93 1.96
CA GLN A 47 -7.56 -13.52 3.09
C GLN A 47 -8.55 -14.05 4.13
N ASN A 48 -9.25 -15.12 3.76
CA ASN A 48 -10.20 -15.83 4.60
C ASN A 48 -10.02 -17.35 4.44
N ASP A 49 -10.88 -18.12 5.11
CA ASP A 49 -10.81 -19.59 5.13
C ASP A 49 -10.96 -20.26 3.74
N ASN A 50 -11.36 -19.51 2.71
CA ASN A 50 -11.45 -20.00 1.33
C ASN A 50 -10.22 -19.67 0.47
N GLN A 51 -9.17 -19.07 1.05
CA GLN A 51 -7.94 -18.77 0.33
C GLN A 51 -7.33 -20.06 -0.26
N ASN A 52 -7.02 -20.04 -1.54
CA ASN A 52 -6.39 -21.19 -2.19
C ASN A 52 -4.93 -21.33 -1.76
N SER A 53 -4.66 -22.34 -0.94
CA SER A 53 -3.33 -22.75 -0.49
C SER A 53 -2.78 -23.97 -1.24
N PHE A 54 -3.47 -24.44 -2.28
CA PHE A 54 -3.02 -25.61 -3.03
C PHE A 54 -1.69 -25.33 -3.73
N ARG A 55 -0.63 -26.04 -3.31
CA ARG A 55 0.75 -25.86 -3.80
C ARG A 55 1.27 -24.43 -3.62
N SER A 56 0.98 -23.81 -2.48
CA SER A 56 1.54 -22.51 -2.11
C SER A 56 3.04 -22.55 -1.80
N HIS A 57 3.59 -23.74 -1.50
CA HIS A 57 5.00 -23.99 -1.25
C HIS A 57 5.60 -24.95 -2.30
N GLU A 58 6.91 -24.85 -2.47
CA GLU A 58 7.71 -25.69 -3.35
C GLU A 58 8.93 -26.22 -2.58
N ASP A 59 9.16 -27.53 -2.65
CA ASP A 59 10.11 -28.25 -1.79
C ASP A 59 11.54 -27.71 -1.90
N TRP A 60 12.02 -27.39 -3.12
CA TRP A 60 13.36 -26.85 -3.28
C TRP A 60 13.51 -25.48 -2.62
N LEU A 61 12.50 -24.62 -2.74
CA LEU A 61 12.48 -23.31 -2.07
C LEU A 61 12.42 -23.44 -0.55
N ASP A 62 11.62 -24.36 -0.01
CA ASP A 62 11.59 -24.61 1.44
C ASP A 62 12.96 -25.07 1.97
N GLU A 63 13.72 -25.84 1.19
CA GLU A 63 15.05 -26.32 1.57
C GLU A 63 16.17 -25.28 1.36
N ASN A 64 16.10 -24.48 0.29
CA ASN A 64 17.22 -23.65 -0.17
C ASN A 64 17.01 -22.15 -0.01
N LYS A 65 15.75 -21.70 0.07
CA LYS A 65 15.39 -20.28 0.20
C LYS A 65 14.07 -20.09 0.98
N PRO A 66 13.95 -20.65 2.20
CA PRO A 66 12.71 -20.60 2.99
C PRO A 66 12.30 -19.16 3.34
N GLU A 67 13.24 -18.21 3.30
CA GLU A 67 12.97 -16.79 3.55
C GLU A 67 11.93 -16.20 2.58
N LEU A 68 11.77 -16.80 1.40
CA LEU A 68 10.77 -16.39 0.42
C LEU A 68 9.32 -16.52 0.96
N TYR A 69 9.10 -17.46 1.88
CA TYR A 69 7.80 -17.74 2.47
C TYR A 69 7.63 -17.14 3.87
N LEU A 70 8.59 -16.34 4.35
CA LEU A 70 8.44 -15.68 5.64
C LEU A 70 7.23 -14.73 5.61
N PRO A 71 6.34 -14.81 6.62
CA PRO A 71 5.34 -13.79 6.82
C PRO A 71 5.97 -12.40 6.91
N MET A 72 5.29 -11.39 6.37
CA MET A 72 5.84 -10.03 6.29
C MET A 72 6.19 -9.44 7.66
N ILE A 73 5.51 -9.89 8.72
CA ILE A 73 5.84 -9.46 10.07
C ILE A 73 7.20 -10.00 10.54
N ASP A 74 7.57 -11.20 10.10
CA ASP A 74 8.84 -11.82 10.48
C ASP A 74 10.01 -11.16 9.72
N THR A 75 9.79 -10.74 8.48
CA THR A 75 10.80 -9.95 7.75
C THR A 75 10.99 -8.56 8.38
N ALA A 76 9.93 -7.95 8.94
CA ALA A 76 10.03 -6.70 9.68
C ALA A 76 10.87 -6.85 10.97
N GLU A 77 10.73 -7.96 11.71
CA GLU A 77 11.59 -8.28 12.86
C GLU A 77 13.06 -8.46 12.44
N VAL A 78 13.30 -9.14 11.31
CA VAL A 78 14.65 -9.31 10.75
C VAL A 78 15.27 -7.95 10.42
N VAL A 79 14.53 -7.06 9.76
CA VAL A 79 14.98 -5.70 9.44
C VAL A 79 15.26 -4.92 10.72
N ALA A 80 14.33 -4.90 11.68
CA ALA A 80 14.50 -4.18 12.94
C ALA A 80 15.76 -4.62 13.69
N LYS A 81 16.01 -5.94 13.77
CA LYS A 81 17.20 -6.50 14.38
C LYS A 81 18.48 -6.21 13.59
N ARG A 82 18.47 -6.45 12.28
CA ARG A 82 19.64 -6.31 11.39
C ARG A 82 20.14 -4.87 11.30
N TYR A 83 19.21 -3.91 11.33
CA TYR A 83 19.50 -2.48 11.18
C TYR A 83 19.38 -1.70 12.50
N ASN A 84 19.23 -2.39 13.64
CA ASN A 84 19.14 -1.81 14.98
C ASN A 84 18.04 -0.73 15.13
N ILE A 85 16.86 -0.98 14.56
CA ILE A 85 15.70 -0.10 14.68
C ILE A 85 14.95 -0.48 15.95
N ASN A 86 15.10 0.32 16.99
CA ASN A 86 14.48 0.03 18.29
C ASN A 86 12.96 0.22 18.26
N ARG A 87 12.28 -0.37 19.26
CA ARG A 87 10.82 -0.31 19.44
C ARG A 87 10.29 1.13 19.54
N GLU A 88 11.00 1.98 20.28
CA GLU A 88 10.60 3.38 20.50
C GLU A 88 10.50 4.14 19.17
N THR A 89 11.49 4.00 18.28
CA THR A 89 11.49 4.63 16.95
C THR A 89 10.30 4.16 16.11
N GLN A 90 9.96 2.86 16.20
CA GLN A 90 8.84 2.29 15.46
C GLN A 90 7.50 2.84 15.96
N ASP A 91 7.32 2.92 17.28
CA ASP A 91 6.11 3.46 17.89
C ASP A 91 5.98 4.98 17.66
N GLU A 92 7.08 5.74 17.71
CA GLU A 92 7.10 7.16 17.34
C GLU A 92 6.64 7.37 15.89
N TYR A 93 7.12 6.53 14.96
CA TYR A 93 6.69 6.58 13.57
C TYR A 93 5.20 6.23 13.40
N GLY A 94 4.73 5.18 14.10
CA GLY A 94 3.33 4.79 14.14
C GLY A 94 2.42 5.91 14.66
N LEU A 95 2.82 6.56 15.77
CA LEU A 95 2.11 7.72 16.32
C LEU A 95 2.08 8.88 15.32
N GLN A 96 3.22 9.22 14.74
CA GLN A 96 3.32 10.30 13.76
C GLN A 96 2.39 10.06 12.57
N SER A 97 2.30 8.81 12.09
CA SER A 97 1.39 8.42 11.01
C SER A 97 -0.07 8.72 11.39
N GLN A 98 -0.52 8.25 12.55
CA GLN A 98 -1.89 8.48 13.05
C GLN A 98 -2.21 9.98 13.22
N LEU A 99 -1.28 10.74 13.79
CA LEU A 99 -1.48 12.19 14.01
C LEU A 99 -1.54 12.97 12.69
N ARG A 100 -0.71 12.62 11.70
CA ARG A 100 -0.74 13.26 10.38
C ARG A 100 -2.03 12.95 9.64
N THR A 101 -2.50 11.70 9.68
CA THR A 101 -3.79 11.30 9.09
C THR A 101 -4.95 12.04 9.77
N ALA A 102 -4.96 12.12 11.11
CA ALA A 102 -5.98 12.87 11.84
C ALA A 102 -6.00 14.36 11.48
N ALA A 103 -4.82 14.99 11.39
CA ALA A 103 -4.72 16.38 10.96
C ALA A 103 -5.17 16.57 9.50
N GLY A 104 -4.86 15.62 8.61
CA GLY A 104 -5.31 15.61 7.22
C GLY A 104 -6.82 15.51 7.08
N GLN A 105 -7.44 14.57 7.80
CA GLN A 105 -8.90 14.39 7.83
C GLN A 105 -9.59 15.63 8.42
N GLN A 106 -9.10 16.16 9.54
CA GLN A 106 -9.67 17.37 10.15
C GLN A 106 -9.58 18.60 9.23
N ALA A 107 -8.54 18.68 8.41
CA ALA A 107 -8.31 19.78 7.48
C ALA A 107 -8.95 19.56 6.09
N GLY A 108 -9.68 18.46 5.87
CA GLY A 108 -10.31 18.14 4.58
C GLY A 108 -9.32 17.86 3.44
N ARG A 109 -8.09 17.42 3.76
CA ARG A 109 -7.04 17.21 2.74
C ARG A 109 -7.29 16.02 1.82
N PHE A 110 -8.17 15.11 2.22
CA PHE A 110 -8.51 13.91 1.46
C PHE A 110 -9.81 14.07 0.66
N ASP A 111 -10.53 15.18 0.83
CA ASP A 111 -11.85 15.40 0.24
C ASP A 111 -11.81 15.41 -1.30
N ASP A 112 -10.69 15.84 -1.89
CA ASP A 112 -10.49 15.90 -3.34
C ASP A 112 -10.13 14.53 -3.95
N GLU A 113 -9.64 13.57 -3.15
CA GLU A 113 -9.13 12.27 -3.63
C GLU A 113 -10.01 11.07 -3.25
N ILE A 114 -10.77 11.15 -2.15
CA ILE A 114 -11.71 10.11 -1.75
C ILE A 114 -13.00 10.23 -2.57
N VAL A 115 -13.41 9.14 -3.21
CA VAL A 115 -14.71 9.03 -3.88
C VAL A 115 -15.69 8.29 -2.96
N PRO A 116 -16.76 8.94 -2.46
CA PRO A 116 -17.74 8.29 -1.59
C PRO A 116 -18.39 7.07 -2.23
N MET A 117 -18.35 5.92 -1.54
CA MET A 117 -18.93 4.67 -2.03
C MET A 117 -20.06 4.19 -1.11
N THR A 118 -21.29 4.13 -1.63
CA THR A 118 -22.42 3.51 -0.93
C THR A 118 -22.39 1.99 -1.12
N THR A 119 -22.49 1.25 -0.03
CA THR A 119 -22.45 -0.21 -0.02
C THR A 119 -23.34 -0.78 1.09
N THR A 120 -23.53 -2.10 1.09
CA THR A 120 -24.18 -2.82 2.17
C THR A 120 -23.14 -3.35 3.14
N LYS A 121 -23.27 -2.97 4.41
CA LYS A 121 -22.46 -3.48 5.52
C LYS A 121 -23.27 -4.52 6.29
N ILE A 122 -22.63 -5.62 6.63
CA ILE A 122 -23.18 -6.58 7.60
C ILE A 122 -22.78 -6.11 8.99
N ALA A 123 -23.70 -5.49 9.71
CA ALA A 123 -23.52 -5.12 11.11
C ALA A 123 -23.95 -6.29 12.01
N PHE A 124 -23.39 -6.36 13.21
CA PHE A 124 -23.75 -7.39 14.19
C PHE A 124 -23.66 -6.89 15.62
N ASP A 125 -24.53 -7.41 16.47
CA ASP A 125 -24.49 -7.18 17.92
C ASP A 125 -23.44 -8.12 18.54
N LYS A 126 -22.41 -7.55 19.18
CA LYS A 126 -21.31 -8.32 19.79
C LYS A 126 -21.74 -9.21 20.97
N LYS A 127 -22.88 -8.93 21.61
CA LYS A 127 -23.41 -9.69 22.75
C LYS A 127 -24.32 -10.84 22.29
N THR A 128 -25.18 -10.59 21.30
CA THR A 128 -26.16 -11.59 20.84
C THR A 128 -25.67 -12.40 19.64
N GLY A 129 -24.74 -11.85 18.86
CA GLY A 129 -24.27 -12.42 17.59
C GLY A 129 -25.26 -12.25 16.44
N GLU A 130 -26.37 -11.55 16.64
CA GLU A 130 -27.35 -11.27 15.59
C GLU A 130 -26.78 -10.27 14.58
N SER A 131 -26.92 -10.57 13.28
CA SER A 131 -26.43 -9.72 12.19
C SER A 131 -27.56 -9.18 11.31
N TRP A 132 -27.42 -7.96 10.84
CA TRP A 132 -28.33 -7.34 9.87
C TRP A 132 -27.54 -6.62 8.77
N GLU A 133 -28.20 -6.38 7.64
CA GLU A 133 -27.68 -5.53 6.58
C GLU A 133 -28.07 -4.08 6.82
N GLU A 134 -27.11 -3.17 6.71
CA GLU A 134 -27.33 -1.72 6.72
C GLU A 134 -26.63 -1.08 5.53
N GLU A 135 -27.29 -0.10 4.91
CA GLU A 135 -26.66 0.74 3.89
C GLU A 135 -25.70 1.72 4.59
N VAL A 136 -24.47 1.80 4.10
CA VAL A 136 -23.45 2.73 4.58
C VAL A 136 -22.83 3.45 3.39
N THR A 137 -22.51 4.73 3.56
CA THR A 137 -21.66 5.46 2.61
C THR A 137 -20.30 5.67 3.24
N LEU A 138 -19.27 5.15 2.57
CA LEU A 138 -17.88 5.23 3.00
C LEU A 138 -17.28 6.52 2.46
N GLU A 139 -17.09 7.51 3.33
CA GLU A 139 -16.61 8.87 2.97
C GLU A 139 -15.22 9.18 3.55
N HIS A 140 -14.72 8.37 4.47
CA HIS A 140 -13.46 8.60 5.18
C HIS A 140 -12.72 7.29 5.45
N ASP A 141 -11.39 7.35 5.52
CA ASP A 141 -10.58 6.22 5.98
C ASP A 141 -10.89 5.86 7.43
N GLU A 142 -11.29 4.61 7.66
CA GLU A 142 -11.74 4.11 8.96
C GLU A 142 -10.59 3.66 9.87
N GLY A 143 -9.37 3.53 9.33
CA GLY A 143 -8.20 3.00 10.03
C GLY A 143 -7.56 3.99 11.02
N ASN A 144 -7.86 5.28 10.89
CA ASN A 144 -7.28 6.31 11.74
C ASN A 144 -7.74 6.16 13.21
N ARG A 145 -6.80 6.37 14.13
CA ARG A 145 -7.00 6.39 15.58
C ARG A 145 -6.39 7.69 16.12
N PRO A 146 -7.11 8.82 16.09
CA PRO A 146 -6.60 10.13 16.53
C PRO A 146 -6.17 10.18 18.00
N THR A 147 -6.62 9.22 18.80
CA THR A 147 -6.32 9.10 20.23
C THR A 147 -5.07 8.24 20.52
N THR A 148 -4.33 7.83 19.48
CA THR A 148 -3.07 7.09 19.66
C THR A 148 -2.09 7.90 20.51
N THR A 149 -1.43 7.26 21.47
CA THR A 149 -0.40 7.85 22.33
C THR A 149 0.82 6.94 22.39
N LEU A 150 2.01 7.47 22.72
CA LEU A 150 3.21 6.65 22.93
C LEU A 150 2.99 5.61 24.04
N ASP A 151 2.40 6.00 25.18
CA ASP A 151 2.10 5.06 26.27
C ASP A 151 1.15 3.94 25.82
N GLY A 152 0.15 4.29 24.99
CA GLY A 152 -0.78 3.33 24.42
C GLY A 152 -0.11 2.36 23.45
N LEU A 153 0.82 2.85 22.62
CA LEU A 153 1.61 2.02 21.71
C LEU A 153 2.60 1.13 22.46
N ALA A 154 3.32 1.67 23.45
CA ALA A 154 4.27 0.94 24.27
C ALA A 154 3.61 -0.19 25.07
N GLY A 155 2.34 -0.02 25.44
CA GLY A 155 1.53 -1.05 26.09
C GLY A 155 1.04 -2.18 25.19
N LEU A 156 1.29 -2.13 23.87
CA LEU A 156 0.92 -3.20 22.95
C LEU A 156 1.95 -4.34 22.98
N ASP A 157 1.44 -5.57 23.06
CA ASP A 157 2.23 -6.78 22.95
C ASP A 157 2.76 -6.95 21.51
N PRO A 158 4.04 -7.34 21.34
CA PRO A 158 4.56 -7.73 20.03
C PRO A 158 3.83 -8.97 19.49
N VAL A 159 3.57 -8.98 18.17
CA VAL A 159 2.78 -10.04 17.53
C VAL A 159 3.49 -11.41 17.59
N ARG A 160 4.82 -11.42 17.68
CA ARG A 160 5.64 -12.63 17.81
C ARG A 160 6.13 -12.90 19.24
N GLY A 161 5.58 -12.21 20.24
CA GLY A 161 5.90 -12.40 21.65
C GLY A 161 7.01 -11.49 22.18
N GLU A 162 7.29 -11.57 23.47
CA GLU A 162 8.00 -10.54 24.25
C GLU A 162 9.41 -10.15 23.76
N GLU A 163 10.14 -11.03 23.06
CA GLU A 163 11.48 -10.72 22.52
C GLU A 163 11.46 -9.91 21.21
N HIS A 164 10.27 -9.67 20.66
CA HIS A 164 10.06 -9.03 19.36
C HIS A 164 9.59 -7.57 19.52
N CYS A 165 9.53 -6.80 18.43
CA CYS A 165 9.26 -5.37 18.49
C CYS A 165 8.09 -4.89 17.63
N ILE A 166 7.63 -5.70 16.68
CA ILE A 166 6.52 -5.35 15.80
C ILE A 166 5.19 -5.64 16.50
N THR A 167 4.34 -4.62 16.58
CA THR A 167 3.02 -4.65 17.21
C THR A 167 1.94 -4.27 16.20
N ALA A 168 0.67 -4.45 16.57
CA ALA A 168 -0.44 -3.92 15.78
C ALA A 168 -0.46 -2.38 15.66
N GLY A 169 0.23 -1.66 16.55
CA GLY A 169 0.26 -0.20 16.56
C GLY A 169 1.36 0.41 15.70
N ASN A 170 2.42 -0.34 15.41
CA ASN A 170 3.53 0.09 14.56
C ASN A 170 3.61 -0.67 13.21
N ALA A 171 2.65 -1.54 12.93
CA ALA A 171 2.44 -2.19 11.63
C ALA A 171 1.24 -1.59 10.87
N SER A 172 1.23 -1.75 9.55
CA SER A 172 0.08 -1.36 8.72
C SER A 172 -1.15 -2.23 9.02
N GLN A 173 -2.32 -1.62 9.01
CA GLN A 173 -3.59 -2.34 9.13
C GLN A 173 -3.89 -3.12 7.84
N LEU A 174 -4.59 -4.23 7.96
CA LEU A 174 -5.26 -4.85 6.83
C LEU A 174 -6.44 -3.95 6.42
N SER A 175 -6.55 -3.65 5.14
CA SER A 175 -7.54 -2.69 4.63
C SER A 175 -8.04 -3.10 3.25
N ASP A 176 -9.30 -2.79 2.99
CA ASP A 176 -9.93 -2.92 1.68
C ASP A 176 -9.95 -1.56 0.99
N GLY A 177 -9.63 -1.51 -0.30
CA GLY A 177 -9.61 -0.24 -1.01
C GLY A 177 -9.22 -0.34 -2.48
N ALA A 178 -9.48 0.74 -3.22
CA ALA A 178 -9.12 0.88 -4.62
C ALA A 178 -8.64 2.30 -4.90
N SER A 179 -7.72 2.44 -5.86
CA SER A 179 -7.32 3.72 -6.42
C SER A 179 -7.16 3.61 -7.93
N ALA A 180 -7.39 4.70 -8.65
CA ALA A 180 -7.17 4.76 -10.08
C ALA A 180 -6.75 6.17 -10.51
N CYS A 181 -5.91 6.25 -11.53
CA CYS A 181 -5.55 7.48 -12.22
C CYS A 181 -5.70 7.31 -13.74
N ILE A 182 -5.95 8.41 -14.43
CA ILE A 182 -5.91 8.49 -15.89
C ILE A 182 -4.52 8.96 -16.32
N ILE A 183 -3.90 8.20 -17.20
CA ILE A 183 -2.65 8.54 -17.86
C ILE A 183 -2.94 8.84 -19.33
N MET A 184 -2.39 9.93 -19.82
CA MET A 184 -2.74 10.47 -21.13
C MET A 184 -1.53 11.11 -21.81
N ASP A 185 -1.49 11.03 -23.15
CA ASP A 185 -0.51 11.78 -23.94
C ASP A 185 -0.65 13.29 -23.67
N SER A 186 0.46 13.98 -23.42
CA SER A 186 0.44 15.38 -22.98
C SER A 186 -0.08 16.33 -24.05
N LYS A 187 0.22 16.07 -25.33
CA LYS A 187 -0.27 16.87 -26.46
C LYS A 187 -1.76 16.68 -26.67
N LEU A 188 -2.25 15.46 -26.46
CA LEU A 188 -3.68 15.18 -26.50
C LEU A 188 -4.41 15.82 -25.32
N ALA A 189 -3.83 15.79 -24.11
CA ALA A 189 -4.37 16.49 -22.95
C ALA A 189 -4.49 18.01 -23.22
N GLU A 190 -3.42 18.62 -23.75
CA GLU A 190 -3.40 20.03 -24.18
C GLU A 190 -4.48 20.32 -25.23
N LYS A 191 -4.57 19.51 -26.30
CA LYS A 191 -5.60 19.65 -27.35
C LYS A 191 -7.01 19.58 -26.79
N ARG A 192 -7.23 18.83 -25.72
CA ARG A 192 -8.53 18.71 -25.03
C ARG A 192 -8.75 19.79 -23.96
N GLY A 193 -7.78 20.67 -23.72
CA GLY A 193 -7.87 21.71 -22.69
C GLY A 193 -7.86 21.16 -21.26
N LEU A 194 -7.29 19.97 -21.05
CA LEU A 194 -7.19 19.35 -19.73
C LEU A 194 -5.96 19.89 -18.98
N GLN A 195 -6.08 20.02 -17.65
CA GLN A 195 -4.97 20.39 -16.77
C GLN A 195 -4.47 19.11 -16.05
N PRO A 196 -3.29 18.58 -16.40
CA PRO A 196 -2.74 17.41 -15.72
C PRO A 196 -2.41 17.70 -14.25
N LEU A 197 -2.73 16.76 -13.35
CA LEU A 197 -2.38 16.86 -11.93
C LEU A 197 -0.88 16.63 -11.67
N GLY A 198 -0.19 15.95 -12.59
CA GLY A 198 1.22 15.62 -12.48
C GLY A 198 1.78 15.01 -13.76
N ILE A 199 3.09 14.76 -13.76
CA ILE A 199 3.80 14.17 -14.88
C ILE A 199 4.51 12.91 -14.40
N TYR A 200 4.20 11.78 -15.02
CA TYR A 200 4.95 10.54 -14.79
C TYR A 200 6.38 10.69 -15.35
N ARG A 201 7.39 10.54 -14.48
CA ARG A 201 8.81 10.60 -14.86
C ARG A 201 9.42 9.22 -15.06
N GLY A 202 9.08 8.27 -14.19
CA GLY A 202 9.64 6.92 -14.29
C GLY A 202 9.27 6.03 -13.10
N LEU A 203 9.70 4.78 -13.21
CA LEU A 203 9.65 3.77 -12.16
C LEU A 203 11.00 3.06 -12.15
N ALA A 204 11.53 2.78 -10.97
CA ALA A 204 12.66 1.88 -10.80
C ALA A 204 12.24 0.71 -9.90
N VAL A 205 12.70 -0.47 -10.27
CA VAL A 205 12.55 -1.69 -9.47
C VAL A 205 13.93 -2.16 -9.08
N ALA A 206 14.10 -2.56 -7.83
CA ALA A 206 15.29 -3.23 -7.31
C ALA A 206 14.87 -4.47 -6.52
N GLY A 207 15.66 -5.54 -6.61
CA GLY A 207 15.53 -6.72 -5.75
C GLY A 207 16.44 -6.60 -4.54
N CYS A 208 16.09 -7.29 -3.46
CA CYS A 208 16.89 -7.47 -2.25
C CYS A 208 16.65 -8.88 -1.71
N GLU A 209 17.29 -9.24 -0.60
CA GLU A 209 17.06 -10.54 0.04
C GLU A 209 15.62 -10.64 0.56
N PRO A 210 14.93 -11.80 0.43
CA PRO A 210 13.52 -11.92 0.80
C PRO A 210 13.24 -11.66 2.29
N ASP A 211 14.18 -12.01 3.17
CA ASP A 211 14.06 -11.82 4.62
C ASP A 211 14.11 -10.35 5.07
N GLU A 212 14.51 -9.45 4.17
CA GLU A 212 14.59 -8.01 4.43
C GLU A 212 13.83 -7.19 3.39
N MET A 213 12.83 -7.78 2.73
CA MET A 213 12.08 -7.13 1.65
C MET A 213 11.65 -5.67 1.93
N GLY A 214 11.42 -5.32 3.20
CA GLY A 214 11.08 -3.97 3.65
C GLY A 214 12.12 -2.89 3.30
N ILE A 215 13.37 -3.24 2.99
CA ILE A 215 14.40 -2.28 2.57
C ILE A 215 14.44 -2.04 1.06
N GLY A 216 13.53 -2.65 0.28
CA GLY A 216 13.43 -2.44 -1.17
C GLY A 216 13.51 -0.97 -1.62
N PRO A 217 12.82 -0.01 -0.96
CA PRO A 217 12.93 1.41 -1.29
C PRO A 217 14.36 1.99 -1.19
N ALA A 218 15.19 1.50 -0.27
CA ALA A 218 16.57 1.95 -0.11
C ALA A 218 17.45 1.65 -1.33
N PHE A 219 17.05 0.68 -2.18
CA PHE A 219 17.72 0.38 -3.45
C PHE A 219 16.99 0.98 -4.67
N ALA A 220 15.66 0.97 -4.65
CA ALA A 220 14.85 1.44 -5.78
C ALA A 220 14.91 2.96 -5.96
N VAL A 221 14.86 3.72 -4.85
CA VAL A 221 14.83 5.19 -4.89
C VAL A 221 16.14 5.76 -5.45
N PRO A 222 17.35 5.42 -4.94
CA PRO A 222 18.59 5.95 -5.50
C PRO A 222 18.74 5.65 -7.00
N ARG A 223 18.34 4.44 -7.42
CA ARG A 223 18.35 4.03 -8.84
C ARG A 223 17.40 4.89 -9.70
N LEU A 224 16.23 5.24 -9.19
CA LEU A 224 15.30 6.12 -9.90
C LEU A 224 15.89 7.52 -10.05
N LEU A 225 16.42 8.07 -8.97
CA LEU A 225 17.01 9.40 -8.95
C LEU A 225 18.21 9.50 -9.90
N GLU A 226 19.12 8.51 -9.87
CA GLU A 226 20.26 8.43 -10.78
C GLU A 226 19.83 8.48 -12.26
N ARG A 227 18.81 7.69 -12.64
CA ARG A 227 18.27 7.66 -14.01
C ARG A 227 17.67 9.00 -14.47
N HIS A 228 17.26 9.84 -13.52
CA HIS A 228 16.68 11.15 -13.79
C HIS A 228 17.64 12.31 -13.47
N ASN A 229 18.88 12.01 -13.07
CA ASN A 229 19.87 12.99 -12.64
C ASN A 229 19.32 13.94 -11.54
N LEU A 230 18.64 13.34 -10.56
CA LEU A 230 18.08 14.00 -9.38
C LEU A 230 18.80 13.55 -8.11
N LYS A 231 18.67 14.33 -7.05
CA LYS A 231 19.12 14.06 -5.68
C LYS A 231 17.92 13.93 -4.75
N ILE A 232 18.15 13.40 -3.55
CA ILE A 232 17.12 13.32 -2.50
C ILE A 232 16.54 14.70 -2.20
N ASP A 233 17.40 15.72 -2.11
CA ASP A 233 17.01 17.10 -1.81
C ASP A 233 16.25 17.79 -2.97
N ASP A 234 16.18 17.19 -4.15
CA ASP A 234 15.37 17.69 -5.28
C ASP A 234 13.90 17.24 -5.18
N ILE A 235 13.55 16.39 -4.20
CA ILE A 235 12.22 15.83 -4.03
C ILE A 235 11.51 16.52 -2.87
N ASP A 236 10.47 17.30 -3.20
CA ASP A 236 9.72 18.09 -2.22
C ASP A 236 8.86 17.23 -1.28
N LEU A 237 8.38 16.08 -1.76
CA LEU A 237 7.46 15.20 -1.03
C LEU A 237 7.72 13.72 -1.35
N TRP A 238 7.72 12.91 -0.29
CA TRP A 238 7.87 11.45 -0.33
C TRP A 238 6.61 10.77 0.21
#